data_AF-E1QSM8-F1
#
_entry.id   AF-E1QSM8-F1
#
_cell.length_a   1.000
_cell.length_b   1.000
_cell.length_c   1.000
_cell.angle_alpha   90.00
_cell.angle_beta   90.00
_cell.angle_gamma   90.00
#
_symmetry.space_group_name_H-M   'P 1'
#
loop_
_entity.id
_entity.type
_entity.pdbx_description
1 polymer ?
#
loop_
_entity_poly.entity_id
_entity_poly.type
_entity_poly.pdbx_seq_one_letter_code
_entity_poly.pdbx_strand_id
1 'polypeptide(L)'
;MRLFKKFLDEELEKYRVNIRRNDGGKTYKITTARVRRFMSRYLPENIITSVMIALSQYLPAILYEEGYEIVHKSKGKMIIRKVIIDGG
;
A
#
# COMPACT_ATOMS: atom_id res chain seq x y z
N MET A 1 0.39 12.71 1.60
CA MET A 1 -0.14 11.36 1.27
C MET A 1 -0.83 11.20 -0.10
N ARG A 2 -1.30 12.26 -0.80
CA ARG A 2 -2.07 12.13 -2.06
C ARG A 2 -1.47 11.18 -3.12
N LEU A 3 -0.15 11.17 -3.30
CA LEU A 3 0.51 10.27 -4.26
C LEU A 3 0.47 8.79 -3.85
N PHE A 4 0.48 8.49 -2.55
CA PHE A 4 0.33 7.10 -2.09
C PHE A 4 -1.10 6.61 -2.27
N LYS A 5 -2.11 7.46 -1.98
CA LYS A 5 -3.51 7.18 -2.32
C LYS A 5 -3.68 6.91 -3.81
N LYS A 6 -3.11 7.77 -4.67
CA LYS A 6 -3.10 7.57 -6.12
C LYS A 6 -2.47 6.23 -6.53
N PHE A 7 -1.39 5.80 -5.87
CA PHE A 7 -0.82 4.47 -6.07
C PHE A 7 -1.82 3.36 -5.70
N LEU A 8 -2.56 3.49 -4.59
CA LEU A 8 -3.60 2.54 -4.20
C LEU A 8 -4.71 2.47 -5.25
N ASP A 9 -5.12 3.60 -5.80
CA ASP A 9 -6.22 3.67 -6.78
C ASP A 9 -5.81 3.13 -8.17
N GLU A 10 -4.60 3.47 -8.66
CA GLU A 10 -4.21 3.20 -10.05
C GLU A 10 -3.39 1.92 -10.25
N GLU A 11 -2.63 1.50 -9.24
CA GLU A 11 -1.64 0.42 -9.40
C GLU A 11 -1.96 -0.81 -8.53
N LEU A 12 -2.75 -0.67 -7.46
CA LEU A 12 -2.92 -1.74 -6.48
C LEU A 12 -3.54 -3.02 -7.05
N GLU A 13 -4.55 -2.91 -7.93
CA GLU A 13 -5.23 -4.08 -8.50
C GLU A 13 -4.26 -4.93 -9.35
N LYS A 14 -3.21 -4.33 -9.92
CA LYS A 14 -2.15 -5.04 -10.66
C LYS A 14 -1.32 -5.96 -9.75
N TYR A 15 -1.39 -5.77 -8.44
CA TYR A 15 -0.64 -6.50 -7.44
C TYR A 15 -1.52 -7.36 -6.54
N ARG A 16 -2.73 -7.66 -6.98
CA ARG A 16 -3.62 -8.62 -6.33
C ARG A 16 -2.93 -9.98 -6.20
N VAL A 17 -3.06 -10.58 -5.03
CA VAL A 17 -2.58 -11.94 -4.74
C VAL A 17 -3.76 -12.81 -4.39
N ASN A 18 -3.77 -14.04 -4.91
CA ASN A 18 -4.78 -15.02 -4.55
C ASN A 18 -4.27 -15.80 -3.33
N ILE A 19 -4.55 -15.30 -2.15
CA ILE A 19 -4.34 -16.06 -0.92
C ILE A 19 -5.65 -16.81 -0.67
N ARG A 20 -5.62 -18.14 -0.70
CA ARG A 20 -6.75 -18.99 -0.27
C ARG A 20 -6.98 -18.75 1.23
N ARG A 21 -7.80 -17.76 1.57
CA ARG A 21 -8.33 -17.55 2.92
C ARG A 21 -9.85 -17.59 2.85
N ASN A 22 -10.47 -18.18 3.86
CA ASN A 22 -11.91 -18.48 3.94
C ASN A 22 -12.81 -17.24 4.04
N ASP A 23 -12.25 -16.03 3.97
CA ASP A 23 -12.90 -14.75 4.27
C ASP A 23 -13.21 -13.88 3.04
N GLY A 24 -12.89 -14.34 1.83
CA GLY A 24 -13.33 -13.72 0.56
C GLY A 24 -12.75 -12.34 0.22
N GLY A 25 -11.96 -11.72 1.11
CA GLY A 25 -11.40 -10.38 0.91
C GLY A 25 -10.27 -10.34 -0.13
N LYS A 26 -10.28 -9.31 -1.00
CA LYS A 26 -9.17 -9.07 -1.94
C LYS A 26 -7.90 -8.71 -1.17
N THR A 27 -6.83 -9.46 -1.44
CA THR A 27 -5.49 -9.22 -0.86
C THR A 27 -4.51 -8.73 -1.92
N TYR A 28 -3.60 -7.87 -1.49
CA TYR A 28 -2.67 -7.17 -2.38
C TYR A 28 -1.26 -7.21 -1.79
N LYS A 29 -0.26 -7.37 -2.66
CA LYS A 29 1.15 -7.34 -2.27
C LYS A 29 1.77 -5.99 -2.60
N ILE A 30 2.06 -5.21 -1.58
CA ILE A 30 2.80 -3.95 -1.69
C ILE A 30 4.28 -4.18 -1.39
N THR A 31 5.15 -3.53 -2.15
CA THR A 31 6.58 -3.46 -1.82
C THR A 31 7.05 -2.00 -1.88
N THR A 32 8.02 -1.65 -1.03
CA THR A 32 8.63 -0.32 -1.03
C THR A 32 9.23 0.04 -2.40
N ALA A 33 9.79 -0.94 -3.11
CA ALA A 33 10.31 -0.75 -4.47
C ALA A 33 9.23 -0.36 -5.49
N ARG A 34 8.02 -0.94 -5.40
CA ARG A 34 6.89 -0.59 -6.29
C ARG A 34 6.40 0.83 -6.03
N VAL A 35 6.24 1.17 -4.75
CA VAL A 35 5.86 2.52 -4.34
C VAL A 35 6.89 3.54 -4.80
N ARG A 36 8.19 3.26 -4.62
CA ARG A 36 9.30 4.11 -5.11
C ARG A 36 9.22 4.32 -6.62
N ARG A 37 9.05 3.23 -7.39
CA ARG A 37 8.96 3.29 -8.87
C ARG A 37 7.74 4.07 -9.36
N PHE A 38 6.62 4.02 -8.63
CA PHE A 38 5.46 4.85 -8.95
C PHE A 38 5.74 6.33 -8.66
N MET A 39 6.30 6.62 -7.48
CA MET A 39 6.61 7.98 -7.06
C MET A 39 7.66 8.66 -7.94
N SER A 40 8.60 7.90 -8.52
CA SER A 40 9.61 8.43 -9.44
C SER A 40 9.04 8.97 -10.76
N ARG A 41 7.77 8.69 -11.07
CA ARG A 41 7.07 9.30 -12.21
C ARG A 41 6.63 10.75 -11.92
N TYR A 42 6.57 11.15 -10.66
CA TYR A 42 5.99 12.42 -10.22
C TYR A 42 6.94 13.28 -9.39
N LEU A 43 7.96 12.67 -8.78
CA LEU A 43 8.88 13.33 -7.87
C LEU A 43 10.34 13.08 -8.29
N PRO A 44 11.25 14.06 -8.07
CA PRO A 44 12.67 13.86 -8.25
C PRO A 44 13.27 12.97 -7.15
N GLU A 45 14.36 12.27 -7.46
CA GLU A 45 14.95 11.18 -6.65
C GLU A 45 15.33 11.61 -5.21
N ASN A 46 15.75 12.86 -5.04
CA ASN A 46 16.08 13.45 -3.74
C ASN A 46 14.85 13.57 -2.83
N ILE A 47 13.67 13.89 -3.38
CA ILE A 47 12.42 13.96 -2.63
C ILE A 47 11.89 12.56 -2.33
N ILE A 48 12.02 11.62 -3.29
CA ILE A 48 11.55 10.24 -3.13
C ILE A 48 12.17 9.60 -1.88
N THR A 49 13.46 9.80 -1.66
CA THR A 49 14.15 9.20 -0.50
C THR A 49 13.51 9.63 0.82
N SER A 50 13.27 10.94 1.00
CA SER A 50 12.59 11.48 2.19
C SER A 50 11.15 10.99 2.31
N VAL A 51 10.42 10.93 1.19
CA VAL A 51 9.04 10.43 1.16
C VAL A 51 8.98 8.95 1.56
N MET A 52 9.90 8.12 1.08
CA MET A 52 9.94 6.69 1.41
C MET A 52 10.28 6.46 2.89
N ILE A 53 11.14 7.30 3.49
CA ILE A 53 11.42 7.27 4.93
C ILE A 53 10.15 7.59 5.72
N ALA A 54 9.47 8.69 5.40
CA ALA A 54 8.22 9.06 6.07
C ALA A 54 7.15 7.97 5.89
N LEU A 55 6.96 7.46 4.68
CA LEU A 55 6.05 6.35 4.42
C LEU A 55 6.38 5.14 5.27
N SER A 56 7.65 4.75 5.42
CA SER A 56 8.00 3.56 6.21
C SER A 56 7.53 3.65 7.68
N GLN A 57 7.45 4.86 8.23
CA GLN A 57 7.00 5.14 9.59
C GLN A 57 5.47 5.18 9.68
N TYR A 58 4.80 5.83 8.73
CA TYR A 58 3.35 6.10 8.81
C TYR A 58 2.48 5.12 7.99
N LEU A 59 3.07 4.27 7.15
CA LEU A 59 2.35 3.39 6.23
C LEU A 59 1.21 2.57 6.87
N PRO A 60 1.35 2.00 8.09
CA PRO A 60 0.23 1.31 8.74
C PRO A 60 -0.98 2.21 9.00
N ALA A 61 -0.77 3.44 9.48
CA ALA A 61 -1.85 4.39 9.73
C ALA A 61 -2.53 4.82 8.42
N ILE A 62 -1.73 5.09 7.39
CA ILE A 62 -2.23 5.47 6.06
C ILE A 62 -3.11 4.37 5.46
N LEU A 63 -2.67 3.12 5.58
CA LEU A 63 -3.44 1.98 5.08
C LEU A 63 -4.77 1.84 5.81
N TYR A 64 -4.77 2.00 7.13
CA TYR A 64 -5.97 1.94 7.95
C TYR A 64 -6.97 3.04 7.56
N GLU A 65 -6.52 4.29 7.40
CA GLU A 65 -7.34 5.42 6.93
C GLU A 65 -7.95 5.18 5.54
N GLU A 66 -7.24 4.46 4.68
CA GLU A 66 -7.71 4.12 3.32
C GLU A 66 -8.52 2.80 3.28
N GLY A 67 -8.86 2.22 4.44
CA GLY A 67 -9.70 1.02 4.54
C GLY A 67 -8.95 -0.29 4.26
N TYR A 68 -7.66 -0.34 4.60
CA TYR A 68 -6.83 -1.53 4.46
C TYR A 68 -6.23 -1.96 5.78
N GLU A 69 -6.21 -3.27 6.00
CA GLU A 69 -5.46 -3.87 7.10
C GLU A 69 -4.17 -4.55 6.58
N ILE A 70 -3.19 -4.70 7.46
CA ILE A 70 -1.95 -5.41 7.15
C ILE A 70 -2.11 -6.86 7.60
N VAL A 71 -2.14 -7.77 6.62
CA VAL A 71 -2.25 -9.22 6.84
C VAL A 71 -0.90 -9.85 7.17
N HIS A 72 0.17 -9.37 6.52
CA HIS A 72 1.52 -9.87 6.73
C HIS A 72 2.54 -8.79 6.38
N LYS A 73 3.62 -8.69 7.16
CA LYS A 73 4.73 -7.75 6.92
C LYS A 73 6.05 -8.49 7.04
N SER A 74 6.88 -8.39 6.01
CA SER A 74 8.24 -8.94 6.02
C SER A 74 9.17 -8.09 5.14
N LYS A 75 10.28 -7.60 5.70
CA LYS A 75 11.36 -6.83 5.06
C LYS A 75 10.95 -6.10 3.76
N GLY A 76 10.27 -4.96 3.90
CA GLY A 76 9.88 -4.09 2.76
C GLY A 76 8.74 -4.60 1.88
N LYS A 77 8.12 -5.73 2.25
CA LYS A 77 6.96 -6.33 1.60
C LYS A 77 5.81 -6.40 2.59
N MET A 78 4.62 -6.08 2.11
CA MET A 78 3.39 -6.11 2.90
C MET A 78 2.30 -6.77 2.08
N ILE A 79 1.54 -7.65 2.73
CA ILE A 79 0.28 -8.15 2.22
C ILE A 79 -0.79 -7.36 2.95
N ILE A 80 -1.62 -6.68 2.20
CA ILE A 80 -2.74 -5.90 2.74
C ILE A 80 -4.05 -6.47 2.23
N ARG A 81 -5.13 -6.26 2.98
CA ARG A 81 -6.49 -6.64 2.60
C ARG A 81 -7.37 -5.42 2.67
N LYS A 82 -8.24 -5.24 1.67
CA LYS A 82 -9.28 -4.21 1.74
C LYS A 82 -10.34 -4.67 2.73
N VAL A 83 -10.56 -3.89 3.77
CA VAL A 83 -11.64 -4.11 4.74
C VAL A 83 -12.77 -3.21 4.27
N ILE A 84 -13.95 -3.80 4.03
CA ILE A 84 -15.16 -2.99 3.93
C ILE A 84 -15.39 -2.49 5.36
N ILE A 85 -15.03 -1.24 5.62
CA ILE A 85 -15.53 -0.57 6.81
C ILE A 85 -16.99 -0.30 6.47
N ASP A 86 -17.88 -1.24 6.83
CA ASP A 86 -19.31 -0.96 6.86
C ASP A 86 -19.46 0.21 7.83
N GLY A 87 -19.61 1.41 7.28
CA GLY A 87 -20.02 2.57 8.04
C GLY A 87 -21.42 2.29 8.55
N GLY A 88 -21.59 2.41 9.88
CA GLY A 88 -22.91 2.47 10.51
C GLY A 88 -23.70 3.71 10.11
#